data_AF-A0A2I0PRY6-F1
#
_entry.id   AF-A0A2I0PRY6-F1
#
_cell.length_a   1.000
_cell.length_b   1.000
_cell.length_c   1.000
_cell.angle_alpha   90.00
_cell.angle_beta   90.00
_cell.angle_gamma   90.00
#
_symmetry.space_group_name_H-M   'P 1'
#
loop_
_entity.id
_entity.type
_entity.pdbx_description
1 polymer ?
#
loop_
_entity_poly.entity_id
_entity_poly.type
_entity_poly.pdbx_seq_one_letter_code
_entity_poly.pdbx_strand_id
1 'polypeptide(L)'
;MDLLTETPKPCIVTIGTSPTPLPENPLSDRVGFKLVNTSSVNIFITDEDGSVSFPILPDGTIHFDAPDVVTVYAKVTTGTVDIPILELK
;
A
#
# COMPACT_ATOMS: atom_id res chain seq x y z
N MET A 1 -1.28 12.16 -25.30
CA MET A 1 -2.11 11.91 -24.12
C MET A 1 -1.16 11.63 -22.98
N ASP A 2 -0.83 12.68 -22.23
CA ASP A 2 0.08 12.60 -21.09
C ASP A 2 -0.62 11.88 -19.93
N LEU A 3 -0.37 10.59 -19.82
CA LEU A 3 -0.82 9.72 -18.72
C LEU A 3 -0.02 9.94 -17.41
N LEU A 4 0.69 11.07 -17.26
CA LEU A 4 1.62 11.33 -16.15
C LEU A 4 1.35 12.63 -15.37
N THR A 5 0.30 13.38 -15.68
CA THR A 5 0.05 14.69 -15.04
C THR A 5 -0.82 14.65 -13.78
N GLU A 6 -1.42 13.51 -13.45
CA GLU A 6 -2.11 13.39 -12.16
C GLU A 6 -1.07 13.11 -11.10
N THR A 7 -0.71 14.15 -10.34
CA THR A 7 0.13 14.00 -9.15
C THR A 7 -0.59 12.99 -8.25
N PRO A 8 -0.08 11.75 -8.07
CA PRO A 8 -0.73 10.78 -7.21
C PRO A 8 -0.85 11.44 -5.84
N LYS A 9 -2.08 11.57 -5.32
CA LYS A 9 -2.28 12.16 -4.00
C LYS A 9 -1.70 11.17 -3.00
N PRO A 10 -0.57 11.46 -2.33
CA PRO A 10 0.02 10.51 -1.43
C PRO A 10 -0.88 10.41 -0.20
N CYS A 11 -1.51 9.26 0.01
CA CYS A 11 -2.14 8.92 1.28
C CYS A 11 -1.07 8.20 2.11
N ILE A 12 -0.71 8.75 3.27
CA ILE A 12 0.26 8.12 4.15
C ILE A 12 -0.52 7.28 5.16
N VAL A 13 -0.21 5.99 5.23
CA VAL A 13 -0.79 5.08 6.23
C VAL A 13 0.33 4.57 7.14
N THR A 14 0.16 4.75 8.45
CA THR A 14 1.05 4.16 9.45
C THR A 14 0.65 2.71 9.71
N ILE A 15 1.54 1.78 9.41
CA ILE A 15 1.34 0.35 9.70
C ILE A 15 2.21 -0.10 10.87
N GLY A 16 1.70 -1.06 11.64
CA GLY A 16 2.41 -1.65 12.77
C GLY A 16 2.67 -3.14 12.60
N THR A 17 2.82 -3.85 13.72
CA THR A 17 3.02 -5.30 13.72
C THR A 17 1.74 -6.11 13.47
N SER A 18 0.59 -5.43 13.51
CA SER A 18 -0.71 -6.01 13.19
C SER A 18 -1.12 -5.66 11.75
N PRO A 19 -1.79 -6.58 11.04
CA PRO A 19 -2.36 -6.29 9.72
C PRO A 19 -3.19 -5.01 9.74
N THR A 20 -2.78 -4.04 8.95
CA THR A 20 -3.43 -2.72 8.83
C THR A 20 -4.05 -2.61 7.44
N PRO A 21 -5.34 -2.29 7.30
CA PRO A 21 -5.99 -2.20 5.99
C PRO A 21 -5.43 -1.06 5.16
N LEU A 22 -5.24 -1.31 3.87
CA LEU A 22 -4.79 -0.36 2.88
C LEU A 22 -5.74 -0.38 1.67
N PRO A 23 -6.15 0.80 1.18
CA PRO A 23 -6.01 2.13 1.81
C PRO A 23 -7.08 2.36 2.90
N GLU A 24 -6.80 3.26 3.85
CA GLU A 24 -7.69 3.57 4.98
C GLU A 24 -9.08 4.08 4.56
N ASN A 25 -9.17 4.69 3.38
CA ASN A 25 -10.43 5.05 2.75
C ASN A 25 -10.63 4.21 1.49
N PRO A 26 -11.85 3.72 1.20
CA PRO A 26 -12.15 3.08 -0.09
C PRO A 26 -11.75 4.00 -1.23
N LEU A 27 -10.94 3.50 -2.17
CA LEU A 27 -10.58 4.27 -3.35
C LEU A 27 -11.72 4.20 -4.36
N SER A 28 -12.73 5.05 -4.21
CA SER A 28 -13.77 5.21 -5.22
C SER A 28 -13.16 5.73 -6.53
N ASP A 29 -13.59 5.18 -7.67
CA ASP A 29 -13.26 5.61 -9.04
C ASP A 29 -11.78 5.48 -9.47
N ARG A 30 -11.13 4.34 -9.20
CA ARG A 30 -9.71 4.13 -9.55
C ARG A 30 -9.43 2.83 -10.26
N VAL A 31 -8.38 2.85 -11.09
CA VAL A 31 -7.85 1.67 -11.77
C VAL A 31 -6.86 0.89 -10.91
N GLY A 32 -6.30 1.52 -9.85
CA GLY A 32 -5.33 0.88 -8.96
C GLY A 32 -4.65 1.84 -7.98
N PHE A 33 -3.65 1.32 -7.28
CA PHE A 33 -2.75 2.10 -6.42
C PHE A 33 -1.36 1.45 -6.33
N LYS A 34 -0.35 2.27 -6.01
CA LYS A 34 1.01 1.81 -5.75
C LYS A 34 1.37 2.01 -4.29
N LEU A 35 2.05 1.04 -3.71
CA LEU A 35 2.69 1.16 -2.41
C LEU A 35 4.19 1.29 -2.62
N VAL A 36 4.79 2.31 -2.00
CA VAL A 36 6.23 2.53 -2.04
C VAL A 36 6.78 2.32 -0.64
N ASN A 37 7.70 1.37 -0.48
CA ASN A 37 8.41 1.19 0.77
C ASN A 37 9.57 2.19 0.86
N THR A 38 9.33 3.37 1.42
CA THR A 38 10.39 4.36 1.69
C THR A 38 11.11 4.13 3.02
N SER A 39 10.87 2.98 3.68
CA SER A 39 11.44 2.66 4.97
C SER A 39 12.66 1.73 4.86
N SER A 40 13.44 1.63 5.92
CA SER A 40 14.59 0.73 6.00
C SER A 40 14.24 -0.71 6.41
N VAL A 41 12.95 -1.04 6.53
CA VAL A 41 12.49 -2.37 6.95
C VAL A 41 11.59 -2.98 5.88
N ASN A 42 11.45 -4.31 5.90
CA ASN A 42 10.52 -4.99 5.01
C ASN A 42 9.09 -4.73 5.45
N ILE A 43 8.24 -4.40 4.48
CA ILE A 43 6.79 -4.35 4.67
C ILE A 43 6.22 -5.66 4.13
N PHE A 44 5.29 -6.28 4.84
CA PHE A 44 4.65 -7.51 4.42
C PHE A 44 3.20 -7.22 4.06
N ILE A 45 2.83 -7.50 2.82
CA ILE A 45 1.44 -7.46 2.36
C ILE A 45 0.75 -8.75 2.77
N THR A 46 -0.36 -8.63 3.47
CA THR A 46 -1.11 -9.73 4.05
C THR A 46 -2.59 -9.66 3.74
N ASP A 47 -3.29 -10.75 4.06
CA ASP A 47 -4.72 -10.80 4.33
C ASP A 47 -5.04 -10.20 5.72
N GLU A 48 -6.34 -10.09 6.02
CA GLU A 48 -6.88 -9.47 7.24
C GLU A 48 -6.38 -10.14 8.52
N ASP A 49 -6.18 -11.47 8.50
CA ASP A 49 -5.68 -12.25 9.63
C ASP A 49 -4.13 -12.27 9.70
N GLY A 50 -3.44 -11.81 8.65
CA GLY A 50 -1.99 -11.71 8.60
C GLY A 50 -1.26 -13.00 8.21
N SER A 51 -1.97 -13.97 7.64
CA SER A 51 -1.52 -15.31 7.26
C SER A 51 -0.71 -15.34 5.97
N VAL A 52 -1.20 -14.72 4.89
CA VAL A 52 -0.43 -14.62 3.63
C VAL A 52 0.56 -13.46 3.78
N SER A 53 1.81 -13.61 3.31
CA SER A 53 2.76 -12.49 3.35
C SER A 53 3.61 -12.39 2.09
N PHE A 54 3.59 -11.21 1.45
CA PHE A 54 4.48 -10.84 0.35
C PHE A 54 5.37 -9.66 0.78
N PRO A 55 6.71 -9.82 0.80
CA PRO A 55 7.58 -8.75 1.24
C PRO A 55 7.79 -7.68 0.15
N ILE A 56 7.65 -6.42 0.55
CA ILE A 56 8.16 -5.25 -0.16
C ILE A 56 9.45 -4.86 0.54
N LEU A 57 10.58 -5.05 -0.13
CA LEU A 57 11.90 -4.67 0.37
C LEU A 57 12.03 -3.13 0.48
N PRO A 58 12.98 -2.61 1.28
CA PRO A 58 13.34 -1.20 1.27
C PRO A 58 13.53 -0.66 -0.15
N ASP A 59 13.00 0.53 -0.41
CA ASP A 59 12.93 1.19 -1.72
C ASP A 59 12.13 0.43 -2.79
N GLY A 60 11.50 -0.69 -2.40
CA GLY A 60 10.63 -1.49 -3.25
C GLY A 60 9.31 -0.79 -3.53
N THR A 61 8.78 -1.02 -4.72
CA THR A 61 7.44 -0.55 -5.11
C THR A 61 6.62 -1.73 -5.60
N ILE A 62 5.38 -1.83 -5.14
CA ILE A 62 4.39 -2.78 -5.66
C ILE A 62 3.21 -2.00 -6.24
N HIS A 63 2.63 -2.56 -7.30
CA HIS A 63 1.47 -2.00 -7.98
C HIS A 63 0.31 -2.99 -7.84
N PHE A 64 -0.84 -2.48 -7.41
CA PHE A 64 -2.10 -3.19 -7.38
C PHE A 64 -3.03 -2.60 -8.42
N ASP A 65 -3.38 -3.40 -9.43
CA ASP A 65 -4.50 -3.11 -10.31
C ASP A 65 -5.79 -3.45 -9.55
N ALA A 66 -6.68 -2.50 -9.37
CA ALA A 66 -7.88 -2.68 -8.55
C ALA A 66 -9.11 -2.03 -9.23
N PRO A 67 -9.71 -2.70 -10.23
CA PRO A 67 -11.03 -2.30 -10.73
C PRO A 67 -12.15 -2.54 -9.70
N ASP A 68 -11.94 -3.42 -8.70
CA ASP A 68 -12.91 -3.74 -7.65
C ASP A 68 -12.22 -3.97 -6.29
N VAL A 69 -12.43 -3.03 -5.35
CA VAL A 69 -12.47 -3.13 -3.86
C VAL A 69 -11.77 -4.33 -3.17
N VAL A 70 -10.53 -4.68 -3.49
CA VAL A 70 -9.74 -5.57 -2.63
C VAL A 70 -9.00 -4.71 -1.60
N THR A 71 -9.50 -4.68 -0.37
CA THR A 71 -8.76 -4.16 0.78
C THR A 71 -7.58 -5.10 1.03
N VAL A 72 -6.36 -4.63 0.77
CA VAL A 72 -5.14 -5.36 1.11
C VAL A 72 -4.69 -4.95 2.50
N TYR A 73 -4.01 -5.82 3.24
CA TYR A 73 -3.47 -5.47 4.55
C TYR A 73 -1.95 -5.41 4.49
N ALA A 74 -1.34 -4.65 5.38
CA ALA A 74 0.11 -4.65 5.53
C ALA A 74 0.54 -4.62 6.99
N LYS A 75 1.69 -5.23 7.26
CA LYS A 75 2.34 -5.21 8.58
C LYS A 75 3.86 -5.15 8.45
N VAL A 76 4.52 -4.71 9.51
CA VAL A 76 5.98 -4.83 9.71
C VAL A 76 6.28 -5.85 10.80
N THR A 77 7.49 -6.40 10.83
CA THR A 77 7.85 -7.37 11.89
C THR A 77 8.02 -6.70 13.25
N THR A 78 8.50 -5.45 13.27
CA THR A 78 8.75 -4.68 14.49
C THR A 78 8.51 -3.19 14.26
N GLY A 79 8.06 -2.49 15.30
CA GLY A 79 7.85 -1.04 15.26
C GLY A 79 6.64 -0.61 14.43
N THR A 80 6.73 0.61 13.89
CA THR A 80 5.73 1.19 12.99
C THR A 80 6.44 1.87 11.82
N VAL A 81 5.77 1.92 10.67
CA VAL A 81 6.28 2.53 9.45
C VAL A 81 5.17 3.30 8.75
N ASP A 82 5.49 4.50 8.28
CA ASP A 82 4.64 5.28 7.40
C ASP A 82 4.85 4.85 5.94
N ILE A 83 3.77 4.45 5.28
CA ILE A 83 3.79 4.01 3.89
C ILE A 83 3.04 5.04 3.03
N PRO A 84 3.71 5.65 2.04
CA PRO A 84 3.03 6.41 1.01
C PRO A 84 2.29 5.49 0.03
N ILE A 85 0.99 5.72 -0.10
CA ILE A 85 0.10 5.12 -1.10
C ILE A 85 -0.13 6.13 -2.21
N LEU A 86 0.20 5.73 -3.43
CA LEU A 86 0.02 6.54 -4.63
C LEU A 86 -1.19 6.04 -5.41
N GLU A 87 -2.19 6.90 -5.46
CA GLU A 87 -3.47 6.64 -6.10
C GLU A 87 -3.33 6.74 -7.63
N LEU A 88 -3.82 5.75 -8.36
CA LEU A 88 -3.86 5.77 -9.83
C LEU A 88 -5.29 5.94 -10.32
N LYS A 89 -5.45 6.76 -11.36
CA LYS A 89 -6.74 7.10 -11.95
C LYS A 89 -6.74 6.76 -13.44
#